data_AF-A0A356KKN7-F1
#
_entry.id   AF-A0A356KKN7-F1
#
_cell.length_a   1.000
_cell.length_b   1.000
_cell.length_c   1.000
_cell.angle_alpha   90.00
_cell.angle_beta   90.00
_cell.angle_gamma   90.00
#
_symmetry.space_group_name_H-M   'P 1'
#
loop_
_entity.id
_entity.type
_entity.pdbx_description
1 polymer ?
#
loop_
_entity_poly.entity_id
_entity_poly.type
_entity_poly.pdbx_seq_one_letter_code
_entity_poly.pdbx_strand_id
1 'polypeptide(L)'
;MTLTLHARHDSALRCPSCHDSLTRTCAECGTTQHAECYEAHGCTTLGCKGSGRAAARERRRDTRPTPGSAPSAASPSWPRRVRNVLIAVAAVLVGGAVILPELIGHSCHRRGMESAAIGSLKTIATAQSLFREADKEQDEVFDYATLCELGETQLVDSVLASGRKYGYEFVCQPAANPEFTWWAMARPLDRDAEQRSFFANHEGVIYYSQPGRPPMCPCEVGPNGEPAASWTPIGQ
;
A
#
# COMPACT_ATOMS: atom_id res chain seq x y z
N MET A 1 21.15 28.34 -11.16
CA MET A 1 20.72 26.97 -10.84
C MET A 1 19.30 26.79 -11.33
N THR A 2 19.13 26.12 -12.46
CA THR A 2 17.86 25.94 -13.16
C THR A 2 17.28 24.60 -12.71
N LEU A 3 16.18 24.61 -11.95
CA LEU A 3 15.50 23.40 -11.49
C LEU A 3 14.79 22.73 -12.68
N THR A 4 15.35 21.63 -13.17
CA THR A 4 14.77 20.79 -14.21
C THR A 4 13.67 19.92 -13.60
N LEU A 5 12.41 20.33 -13.78
CA LEU A 5 11.23 19.55 -13.42
C LEU A 5 11.21 18.27 -14.27
N HIS A 6 11.62 17.13 -13.70
CA HIS A 6 11.41 15.83 -14.31
C HIS A 6 9.91 15.53 -14.30
N ALA A 7 9.28 15.64 -15.47
CA ALA A 7 7.87 15.37 -15.66
C ALA A 7 7.55 13.93 -15.23
N ARG A 8 6.64 13.78 -14.27
CA ARG A 8 6.02 12.48 -13.88
C ARG A 8 5.06 12.00 -14.98
N HIS A 9 5.56 11.79 -16.20
CA HIS A 9 4.72 11.51 -17.37
C HIS A 9 4.68 10.02 -17.77
N ASP A 10 5.47 9.13 -17.15
CA ASP A 10 5.60 7.74 -17.60
C ASP A 10 4.66 6.72 -16.93
N SER A 11 3.98 7.08 -15.84
CA SER A 11 3.00 6.16 -15.22
C SER A 11 1.71 6.04 -16.02
N ALA A 12 1.45 6.99 -16.93
CA ALA A 12 0.22 7.05 -17.72
C ALA A 12 0.22 6.13 -18.96
N LEU A 13 1.35 5.46 -19.25
CA LEU A 13 1.56 4.72 -20.51
C LEU A 13 1.67 3.20 -20.35
N ARG A 14 1.27 2.65 -19.18
CA ARG A 14 1.31 1.20 -18.93
C ARG A 14 -0.08 0.65 -18.66
N CYS A 15 -0.40 -0.49 -19.26
CA CYS A 15 -1.68 -1.14 -19.01
C CYS A 15 -1.78 -1.61 -17.56
N PRO A 16 -2.89 -1.34 -16.85
CA PRO A 16 -3.08 -1.80 -15.47
C PRO A 16 -3.08 -3.32 -15.28
N SER A 17 -3.28 -4.09 -16.37
CA SER A 17 -3.38 -5.55 -16.30
C SER A 17 -2.07 -6.28 -16.59
N CYS A 18 -1.25 -5.78 -17.52
CA CYS A 18 -0.02 -6.47 -17.94
C CYS A 18 1.21 -5.55 -18.08
N HIS A 19 1.10 -4.26 -17.74
CA HIS A 19 2.20 -3.29 -17.68
C HIS A 19 2.97 -2.99 -18.99
N ASP A 20 2.54 -3.53 -20.13
CA ASP A 20 3.09 -3.24 -21.46
C ASP A 20 2.53 -1.92 -22.07
N SER A 21 3.01 -1.55 -23.27
CA SER A 21 2.67 -0.30 -23.98
C SER A 21 1.25 -0.26 -24.56
N LEU A 22 0.49 0.77 -24.23
CA LEU A 22 -0.92 0.92 -24.55
C LEU A 22 -1.22 1.01 -26.06
N THR A 23 -2.21 0.25 -26.55
CA THR A 23 -2.58 0.22 -27.99
C THR A 23 -4.02 0.60 -28.31
N ARG A 24 -4.91 0.69 -27.31
CA ARG A 24 -6.34 0.95 -27.55
C ARG A 24 -6.98 1.83 -26.47
N THR A 25 -7.62 2.93 -26.88
CA THR A 25 -8.38 3.82 -26.01
C THR A 25 -9.86 3.45 -26.02
N CYS A 26 -10.47 3.33 -24.84
CA CYS A 26 -11.91 3.11 -24.70
C CYS A 26 -12.69 4.36 -25.14
N ALA A 27 -13.65 4.20 -26.06
CA ALA A 27 -14.45 5.32 -26.58
C ALA A 27 -15.38 5.95 -25.54
N GLU A 28 -15.73 5.22 -24.46
CA GLU A 28 -16.67 5.68 -23.44
C GLU A 28 -16.02 6.52 -22.33
N CYS A 29 -14.84 6.11 -21.86
CA CYS A 29 -14.19 6.73 -20.70
C CYS A 29 -12.78 7.27 -20.98
N GLY A 30 -12.25 7.08 -22.19
CA GLY A 30 -10.90 7.55 -22.56
C GLY A 30 -9.75 6.77 -21.93
N THR A 31 -10.01 5.70 -21.17
CA THR A 31 -8.95 4.86 -20.60
C THR A 31 -8.27 4.05 -21.70
N THR A 32 -6.93 4.09 -21.74
CA THR A 32 -6.14 3.33 -22.71
C THR A 32 -5.59 2.05 -22.07
N GLN A 33 -5.71 0.93 -22.79
CA GLN A 33 -5.26 -0.42 -22.40
C GLN A 33 -4.80 -1.19 -23.65
N HIS A 34 -4.23 -2.40 -23.50
CA HIS A 34 -3.93 -3.23 -24.67
C HIS A 34 -5.19 -3.71 -25.35
N ALA A 35 -5.13 -3.82 -26.67
CA ALA A 35 -6.18 -4.41 -27.48
C ALA A 35 -6.55 -5.83 -26.97
N GLU A 36 -5.55 -6.67 -26.69
CA GLU A 36 -5.76 -8.04 -26.19
C GLU A 36 -6.44 -8.07 -24.81
N CYS A 37 -5.99 -7.24 -23.86
CA CYS A 37 -6.62 -7.12 -22.55
C CYS A 37 -8.05 -6.54 -22.64
N TYR A 38 -8.29 -5.60 -23.57
CA TYR A 38 -9.62 -5.06 -23.85
C TYR A 38 -10.56 -6.11 -24.43
N GLU A 39 -10.08 -6.99 -25.30
CA GLU A 39 -10.90 -8.06 -25.86
C GLU A 39 -11.19 -9.16 -24.84
N ALA A 40 -10.22 -9.48 -23.97
CA ALA A 40 -10.38 -10.49 -22.93
C ALA A 40 -11.29 -10.03 -21.77
N HIS A 41 -11.20 -8.77 -21.36
CA HIS A 41 -11.82 -8.29 -20.11
C HIS A 41 -12.73 -7.07 -20.28
N GLY A 42 -12.70 -6.41 -21.44
CA GLY A 42 -13.31 -5.10 -21.66
C GLY A 42 -12.60 -3.99 -20.90
N CYS A 43 -13.24 -2.82 -20.82
CA CYS A 43 -12.71 -1.68 -20.08
C CYS A 43 -12.62 -1.99 -18.57
N THR A 44 -11.44 -1.82 -17.98
CA THR A 44 -11.17 -2.09 -16.56
C THR A 44 -11.63 -0.98 -15.62
N THR A 45 -11.97 0.19 -16.15
CA THR A 45 -12.48 1.33 -15.37
C THR A 45 -13.82 0.98 -14.74
N LEU A 46 -13.89 0.99 -13.41
CA LEU A 46 -15.10 0.70 -12.65
C LEU A 46 -16.25 1.61 -13.10
N GLY A 47 -17.36 1.02 -13.52
CA GLY A 47 -18.56 1.74 -13.97
C GLY A 47 -18.56 2.14 -15.45
N CYS A 48 -17.50 1.84 -16.22
CA CYS A 48 -17.49 2.10 -17.67
C CYS A 48 -18.47 1.18 -18.43
N LYS A 49 -19.27 1.77 -19.33
CA LYS A 49 -20.23 1.03 -20.19
C LYS A 49 -19.55 0.05 -21.15
N GLY A 50 -18.27 0.26 -21.46
CA GLY A 50 -17.43 -0.64 -22.24
C GLY A 50 -16.79 -1.79 -21.45
N SER A 51 -17.09 -1.94 -20.15
CA SER A 51 -16.63 -3.10 -19.38
C SER A 51 -17.30 -4.37 -19.92
N GLY A 52 -16.53 -5.43 -20.19
CA GLY A 52 -16.95 -6.66 -20.89
C GLY A 52 -18.02 -7.50 -20.16
N ARG A 53 -18.67 -6.92 -19.13
CA ARG A 53 -19.74 -7.53 -18.35
C ARG A 53 -20.97 -7.86 -19.18
N ALA A 54 -21.18 -7.24 -20.34
CA ALA A 54 -22.26 -7.63 -21.25
C ALA A 54 -22.04 -9.06 -21.82
N ALA A 55 -20.83 -9.39 -22.26
CA ALA A 55 -20.55 -10.69 -22.90
C ALA A 55 -20.46 -11.85 -21.89
N ALA A 56 -19.98 -11.61 -20.66
CA ALA A 56 -19.91 -12.64 -19.62
C ALA A 56 -21.28 -12.99 -19.02
N ARG A 57 -22.28 -12.10 -19.10
CA ARG A 57 -23.63 -12.34 -18.57
C ARG A 57 -24.49 -13.19 -19.50
N GLU A 58 -24.19 -13.20 -20.80
CA GLU A 58 -24.90 -14.01 -21.79
C GLU A 58 -24.58 -15.51 -21.64
N ARG A 59 -23.31 -15.88 -21.40
CA ARG A 59 -22.91 -17.31 -21.27
C ARG A 59 -23.39 -18.01 -20.00
N ARG A 60 -23.89 -17.27 -19.01
CA ARG A 60 -24.44 -17.85 -17.76
C ARG A 60 -25.97 -17.93 -17.75
N ARG A 61 -26.63 -17.69 -18.90
CA ARG A 61 -28.09 -17.71 -19.03
C ARG A 61 -28.67 -19.02 -19.56
N ASP A 62 -27.86 -19.91 -20.16
CA ASP A 62 -28.37 -21.10 -20.85
C ASP A 62 -28.39 -22.41 -20.05
N THR A 63 -28.08 -22.39 -18.76
CA THR A 63 -28.27 -23.56 -17.88
C THR A 63 -29.08 -23.22 -16.64
N ARG A 64 -30.20 -22.52 -16.83
CA ARG A 64 -31.25 -22.49 -15.80
C ARG A 64 -32.20 -23.67 -16.04
N PRO A 65 -32.15 -24.75 -15.24
CA PRO A 65 -33.17 -25.78 -15.29
C PRO A 65 -34.54 -25.13 -15.08
N THR A 66 -35.50 -25.49 -15.94
CA THR A 66 -36.91 -25.13 -15.81
C THR A 66 -37.39 -25.48 -14.41
N PRO A 67 -37.94 -24.53 -13.63
CA PRO A 67 -38.49 -24.84 -12.33
C PRO A 67 -39.72 -25.74 -12.53
N GLY A 68 -39.57 -27.01 -12.16
CA GLY A 68 -40.70 -27.91 -11.98
C GLY A 68 -41.68 -27.27 -11.00
N SER A 69 -42.96 -27.31 -11.35
CA SER A 69 -44.08 -26.87 -10.52
C SER A 69 -43.99 -27.50 -9.13
N ALA A 70 -43.50 -26.73 -8.16
CA ALA A 70 -43.54 -27.12 -6.76
C ALA A 70 -45.01 -27.16 -6.30
N PRO A 71 -45.42 -28.21 -5.57
CA PRO A 71 -46.74 -28.27 -4.97
C PRO A 71 -46.93 -27.09 -4.02
N SER A 72 -48.08 -26.43 -4.11
CA SER A 72 -48.52 -25.34 -3.24
C SER A 72 -48.52 -25.80 -1.79
N ALA A 73 -47.44 -25.51 -1.06
CA ALA A 73 -47.35 -25.76 0.37
C ALA A 73 -48.34 -24.85 1.09
N ALA A 74 -49.35 -25.46 1.72
CA ALA A 74 -50.31 -24.78 2.55
C ALA A 74 -49.60 -23.93 3.61
N SER A 75 -49.91 -22.64 3.64
CA SER A 75 -49.31 -21.70 4.59
C SER A 75 -49.70 -22.10 6.02
N PRO A 76 -48.76 -22.44 6.90
CA PRO A 76 -49.08 -22.70 8.30
C PRO A 76 -49.64 -21.42 8.94
N SER A 77 -50.82 -21.53 9.56
CA SER A 77 -51.51 -20.42 10.21
C SER A 77 -50.93 -20.19 11.60
N TRP A 78 -49.74 -19.61 11.68
CA TRP A 78 -49.14 -19.25 12.96
C TRP A 78 -49.98 -18.16 13.65
N PRO A 79 -50.13 -18.20 14.99
CA PRO A 79 -50.76 -17.11 15.73
C PRO A 79 -50.06 -15.80 15.39
N ARG A 80 -50.83 -14.73 15.13
CA ARG A 80 -50.31 -13.42 14.69
C ARG A 80 -49.14 -12.88 15.53
N ARG A 81 -49.10 -13.23 16.82
CA ARG A 81 -48.02 -12.86 17.75
C ARG A 81 -46.67 -13.50 17.37
N VAL A 82 -46.66 -14.78 17.01
CA VAL A 82 -45.43 -15.51 16.65
C VAL A 82 -44.86 -15.00 15.33
N ARG A 83 -45.74 -14.73 14.36
CA ARG A 83 -45.35 -14.16 13.06
C ARG A 83 -44.66 -12.79 13.21
N ASN A 84 -45.20 -11.90 14.03
CA ASN A 84 -44.63 -10.56 14.21
C ASN A 84 -43.25 -10.61 14.89
N VAL A 85 -43.06 -11.52 15.84
CA VAL A 85 -41.75 -11.74 16.48
C VAL A 85 -40.73 -12.27 15.47
N LEU A 86 -41.10 -13.25 14.64
CA LEU A 86 -40.20 -13.78 13.61
C LEU A 86 -39.80 -12.73 12.57
N ILE A 87 -40.75 -11.88 12.14
CA ILE A 87 -40.45 -10.78 11.22
C ILE A 87 -39.51 -9.76 11.87
N ALA A 88 -39.73 -9.39 13.12
CA ALA A 88 -38.87 -8.44 13.83
C ALA A 88 -37.44 -8.99 14.00
N VAL A 89 -37.29 -10.26 14.37
CA VAL A 89 -35.98 -10.92 14.49
C VAL A 89 -35.27 -10.99 13.13
N ALA A 90 -35.99 -11.37 12.07
CA ALA A 90 -35.43 -11.40 10.72
C ALA A 90 -35.00 -10.01 10.24
N ALA A 91 -35.78 -8.97 10.53
CA ALA A 91 -35.44 -7.59 10.17
C ALA A 91 -34.20 -7.08 10.91
N VAL A 92 -34.01 -7.45 12.18
CA VAL A 92 -32.81 -7.10 12.96
C VAL A 92 -31.58 -7.85 12.43
N LEU A 93 -31.70 -9.14 12.09
CA LEU A 93 -30.59 -9.93 11.56
C LEU A 93 -30.16 -9.45 10.15
N VAL A 94 -31.12 -9.10 9.30
CA VAL A 94 -30.83 -8.57 7.95
C VAL A 94 -30.34 -7.12 8.03
N GLY A 95 -30.94 -6.28 8.89
CA GLY A 95 -30.56 -4.88 9.05
C GLY A 95 -29.21 -4.68 9.72
N GLY A 96 -28.86 -5.53 10.70
CA GLY A 96 -27.56 -5.46 11.39
C GLY A 96 -26.38 -5.73 10.46
N ALA A 97 -26.53 -6.61 9.47
CA ALA A 97 -25.44 -6.99 8.56
C ALA A 97 -25.02 -5.88 7.57
N VAL A 98 -25.85 -4.86 7.37
CA VAL A 98 -25.61 -3.80 6.37
C VAL A 98 -24.79 -2.63 6.95
N ILE A 99 -24.71 -2.49 8.28
CA ILE A 99 -24.11 -1.32 8.94
C ILE A 99 -22.59 -1.49 9.19
N LEU A 100 -22.05 -2.71 9.09
CA LEU A 100 -20.66 -3.03 9.51
C LEU A 100 -19.48 -2.87 8.52
N PRO A 101 -19.61 -2.65 7.20
CA PRO A 101 -18.44 -2.82 6.33
C PRO A 101 -17.36 -1.72 6.41
N GLU A 102 -17.69 -0.47 6.74
CA GLU A 102 -16.77 0.65 6.45
C GLU A 102 -15.75 0.97 7.56
N LEU A 103 -15.96 0.50 8.79
CA LEU A 103 -15.07 0.84 9.92
C LEU A 103 -13.81 -0.05 10.02
N ILE A 104 -13.84 -1.25 9.44
CA ILE A 104 -12.75 -2.24 9.61
C ILE A 104 -11.64 -2.06 8.55
N GLY A 105 -12.00 -1.57 7.36
CA GLY A 105 -11.06 -1.43 6.24
C GLY A 105 -9.93 -0.44 6.47
N HIS A 106 -10.26 0.75 6.98
CA HIS A 106 -9.29 1.84 7.15
C HIS A 106 -8.19 1.50 8.17
N SER A 107 -8.56 0.94 9.32
CA SER A 107 -7.60 0.62 10.39
C SER A 107 -6.64 -0.52 10.04
N CYS A 108 -7.13 -1.53 9.30
CA CYS A 108 -6.33 -2.69 8.92
C CYS A 108 -5.25 -2.31 7.89
N HIS A 109 -5.63 -1.54 6.86
CA HIS A 109 -4.70 -1.09 5.83
C HIS A 109 -3.53 -0.30 6.42
N ARG A 110 -3.83 0.60 7.36
CA ARG A 110 -2.84 1.44 8.02
C ARG A 110 -1.79 0.65 8.81
N ARG A 111 -2.24 -0.33 9.61
CA ARG A 111 -1.33 -1.22 10.35
C ARG A 111 -0.44 -2.05 9.42
N GLY A 112 -0.98 -2.45 8.26
CA GLY A 112 -0.21 -3.13 7.22
C GLY A 112 0.90 -2.26 6.66
N MET A 113 0.61 -0.99 6.36
CA MET A 113 1.60 -0.03 5.84
C MET A 113 2.69 0.28 6.87
N GLU A 114 2.31 0.52 8.13
CA GLU A 114 3.27 0.75 9.22
C GLU A 114 4.22 -0.44 9.41
N SER A 115 3.68 -1.67 9.42
CA SER A 115 4.48 -2.89 9.52
C SER A 115 5.44 -3.04 8.34
N ALA A 116 4.96 -2.76 7.12
CA ALA A 116 5.78 -2.82 5.91
C ALA A 116 6.89 -1.74 5.90
N ALA A 117 6.63 -0.56 6.47
CA ALA A 117 7.64 0.49 6.62
C ALA A 117 8.73 0.09 7.63
N ILE A 118 8.35 -0.47 8.78
CA ILE A 118 9.29 -1.04 9.75
C ILE A 118 10.13 -2.15 9.10
N GLY A 119 9.50 -3.04 8.33
CA GLY A 119 10.19 -4.08 7.58
C GLY A 119 11.23 -3.52 6.61
N SER A 120 10.87 -2.44 5.89
CA SER A 120 11.78 -1.77 4.96
C SER A 120 12.98 -1.11 5.67
N LEU A 121 12.77 -0.53 6.85
CA LEU A 121 13.86 0.00 7.68
C LEU A 121 14.81 -1.11 8.16
N LYS A 122 14.30 -2.29 8.50
CA LYS A 122 15.15 -3.45 8.84
C LYS A 122 15.97 -3.92 7.64
N THR A 123 15.37 -3.94 6.44
CA THR A 123 16.10 -4.24 5.20
C THR A 123 17.22 -3.24 4.97
N ILE A 124 16.98 -1.93 5.17
CA ILE A 124 18.02 -0.90 5.09
C ILE A 124 19.13 -1.16 6.11
N ALA A 125 18.79 -1.47 7.37
CA ALA A 125 19.79 -1.75 8.40
C ALA A 125 20.70 -2.93 8.03
N THR A 126 20.14 -4.03 7.52
CA THR A 126 20.92 -5.17 7.02
C THR A 126 21.78 -4.80 5.81
N ALA A 127 21.22 -4.03 4.86
CA ALA A 127 21.95 -3.56 3.69
C ALA A 127 23.13 -2.67 4.07
N GLN A 128 22.97 -1.80 5.06
CA GLN A 128 24.05 -0.97 5.59
C GLN A 128 25.22 -1.78 6.15
N SER A 129 24.93 -2.82 6.93
CA SER A 129 25.98 -3.72 7.43
C SER A 129 26.74 -4.41 6.30
N LEU A 130 26.03 -4.89 5.28
CA LEU A 130 26.63 -5.53 4.10
C LEU A 130 27.40 -4.57 3.21
N PHE A 131 26.92 -3.34 3.05
CA PHE A 131 27.59 -2.29 2.27
C PHE A 131 28.96 -2.00 2.86
N ARG A 132 28.98 -1.69 4.16
CA ARG A 132 30.20 -1.40 4.90
C ARG A 132 31.14 -2.59 4.98
N GLU A 133 30.67 -3.78 5.33
CA GLU A 133 31.56 -4.95 5.50
C GLU A 133 32.27 -5.36 4.20
N ALA A 134 31.60 -5.15 3.06
CA ALA A 134 32.11 -5.59 1.78
C ALA A 134 32.77 -4.49 0.95
N ASP A 135 32.88 -3.26 1.46
CA ASP A 135 33.34 -2.08 0.72
C ASP A 135 32.73 -2.07 -0.69
N LYS A 136 31.39 -1.93 -0.74
CA LYS A 136 30.64 -2.15 -1.99
C LYS A 136 30.92 -1.11 -3.06
N GLU A 137 31.44 0.05 -2.70
CA GLU A 137 31.87 1.08 -3.65
C GLU A 137 33.35 0.99 -4.03
N GLN A 138 34.13 0.16 -3.34
CA GLN A 138 35.53 -0.16 -3.65
C GLN A 138 36.45 1.07 -3.59
N ASP A 139 36.23 1.93 -2.60
CA ASP A 139 37.04 3.14 -2.38
C ASP A 139 38.09 2.98 -1.27
N GLU A 140 38.20 1.76 -0.70
CA GLU A 140 39.07 1.40 0.43
C GLU A 140 38.66 2.06 1.76
N VAL A 141 37.46 2.65 1.84
CA VAL A 141 36.88 3.24 3.05
C VAL A 141 35.67 2.40 3.49
N PHE A 142 35.64 2.03 4.77
CA PHE A 142 34.55 1.23 5.33
C PHE A 142 33.48 2.12 5.92
N ASP A 143 32.69 2.80 5.08
CA ASP A 143 31.60 3.66 5.49
C ASP A 143 30.20 3.09 5.18
N TYR A 144 29.21 3.78 5.74
CA TYR A 144 27.81 3.49 5.48
C TYR A 144 27.33 4.29 4.26
N ALA A 145 26.36 3.73 3.55
CA ALA A 145 25.84 4.29 2.31
C ALA A 145 24.67 5.26 2.51
N THR A 146 24.38 6.04 1.48
CA THR A 146 23.09 6.66 1.22
C THR A 146 22.08 5.65 0.66
N LEU A 147 20.79 5.99 0.69
CA LEU A 147 19.76 5.12 0.11
C LEU A 147 19.97 4.85 -1.40
N CYS A 148 20.60 5.78 -2.12
CA CYS A 148 20.86 5.65 -3.55
C CYS A 148 21.95 4.61 -3.82
N GLU A 149 23.08 4.69 -3.11
CA GLU A 149 24.19 3.74 -3.23
C GLU A 149 23.78 2.31 -2.86
N LEU A 150 22.91 2.15 -1.85
CA LEU A 150 22.32 0.84 -1.53
C LEU A 150 21.50 0.27 -2.71
N GLY A 151 20.87 1.13 -3.51
CA GLY A 151 20.14 0.75 -4.72
C GLY A 151 21.06 0.41 -5.89
N GLU A 152 22.11 1.20 -6.10
CA GLU A 152 23.11 0.98 -7.15
C GLU A 152 23.88 -0.33 -6.95
N THR A 153 24.18 -0.66 -5.70
CA THR A 153 24.81 -1.92 -5.29
C THR A 153 23.85 -3.11 -5.18
N GLN A 154 22.57 -2.90 -5.53
CA GLN A 154 21.50 -3.90 -5.52
C GLN A 154 21.28 -4.59 -4.15
N LEU A 155 21.66 -3.94 -3.05
CA LEU A 155 21.42 -4.44 -1.69
C LEU A 155 19.98 -4.21 -1.23
N VAL A 156 19.29 -3.23 -1.84
CA VAL A 156 17.85 -3.01 -1.68
C VAL A 156 17.15 -3.04 -3.03
N ASP A 157 15.85 -3.33 -3.04
CA ASP A 157 15.06 -3.31 -4.27
C ASP A 157 14.90 -1.89 -4.83
N SER A 158 14.74 -1.79 -6.14
CA SER A 158 14.65 -0.51 -6.84
C SER A 158 13.48 0.37 -6.39
N VAL A 159 12.39 -0.22 -5.87
CA VAL A 159 11.26 0.55 -5.32
C VAL A 159 11.67 1.20 -4.01
N LEU A 160 12.31 0.47 -3.10
CA LEU A 160 12.84 1.06 -1.86
C LEU A 160 13.94 2.09 -2.13
N ALA A 161 14.86 1.80 -3.06
CA ALA A 161 15.93 2.71 -3.48
C ALA A 161 15.40 4.05 -4.02
N SER A 162 14.19 4.07 -4.61
CA SER A 162 13.55 5.30 -5.06
C SER A 162 13.17 6.27 -3.93
N GLY A 163 13.29 5.82 -2.68
CA GLY A 163 12.88 6.55 -1.49
C GLY A 163 11.37 6.51 -1.24
N ARG A 164 10.59 5.68 -1.96
CA ARG A 164 9.13 5.60 -1.76
C ARG A 164 8.60 4.18 -1.85
N LYS A 165 7.98 3.70 -0.78
CA LYS A 165 7.41 2.34 -0.72
C LYS A 165 6.27 2.26 0.29
N TYR A 166 5.22 1.51 -0.02
CA TYR A 166 4.08 1.27 0.89
C TYR A 166 3.45 2.52 1.51
N GLY A 167 3.41 3.64 0.77
CA GLY A 167 2.86 4.92 1.26
C GLY A 167 3.79 5.69 2.19
N TYR A 168 5.06 5.28 2.30
CA TYR A 168 6.10 5.97 3.05
C TYR A 168 7.19 6.51 2.13
N GLU A 169 7.75 7.65 2.52
CA GLU A 169 8.98 8.23 2.02
C GLU A 169 10.14 7.81 2.92
N PHE A 170 11.15 7.19 2.33
CA PHE A 170 12.35 6.70 2.98
C PHE A 170 13.52 7.62 2.67
N VAL A 171 14.29 7.92 3.71
CA VAL A 171 15.58 8.61 3.60
C VAL A 171 16.57 7.79 4.41
N CYS A 172 17.74 7.52 3.84
CA CYS A 172 18.87 6.94 4.55
C CYS A 172 20.13 7.70 4.16
N GLN A 173 20.91 8.07 5.17
CA GLN A 173 22.11 8.88 5.03
C GLN A 173 23.14 8.45 6.08
N PRO A 174 24.43 8.58 5.77
CA PRO A 174 25.48 8.55 6.78
C PRO A 174 25.31 9.73 7.75
N ALA A 175 25.76 9.56 9.00
CA ALA A 175 25.81 10.64 9.98
C ALA A 175 27.16 11.38 9.91
N ALA A 176 27.48 12.22 10.91
CA ALA A 176 28.70 13.02 10.90
C ALA A 176 29.99 12.18 10.81
N ASN A 177 29.95 10.93 11.31
CA ASN A 177 31.03 9.95 11.20
C ASN A 177 30.55 8.76 10.34
N PRO A 178 30.72 8.81 9.00
CA PRO A 178 30.10 7.87 8.08
C PRO A 178 30.63 6.43 8.24
N GLU A 179 31.85 6.24 8.75
CA GLU A 179 32.45 4.93 9.09
C GLU A 179 31.71 4.19 10.23
N PHE A 180 31.08 4.96 11.13
CA PHE A 180 30.56 4.44 12.40
C PHE A 180 29.06 4.61 12.56
N THR A 181 28.48 5.63 11.92
CA THR A 181 27.12 6.06 12.19
C THR A 181 26.36 6.33 10.90
N TRP A 182 25.12 5.84 10.86
CA TRP A 182 24.12 6.09 9.84
C TRP A 182 22.76 6.27 10.50
N TRP A 183 21.80 6.78 9.73
CA TRP A 183 20.41 6.81 10.15
C TRP A 183 19.49 6.59 8.96
N ALA A 184 18.28 6.10 9.23
CA ALA A 184 17.22 6.07 8.26
C ALA A 184 15.89 6.53 8.87
N MET A 185 15.02 7.04 8.02
CA MET A 185 13.70 7.51 8.40
C MET A 185 12.67 7.05 7.38
N ALA A 186 11.48 6.70 7.88
CA ALA A 186 10.30 6.45 7.07
C ALA A 186 9.20 7.42 7.50
N ARG A 187 8.75 8.29 6.59
CA ARG A 187 7.68 9.27 6.82
C ARG A 187 6.46 8.90 6.01
N PRO A 188 5.24 9.03 6.54
CA PRO A 188 4.04 8.82 5.73
C PRO A 188 3.99 9.88 4.60
N LEU A 189 3.69 9.43 3.38
CA LEU A 189 3.50 10.33 2.21
C LEU A 189 2.22 11.15 2.36
N ASP A 190 1.17 10.51 2.87
CA ASP A 190 -0.07 11.17 3.24
C ASP A 190 0.14 11.88 4.57
N ARG A 191 -0.05 13.21 4.58
CA ARG A 191 0.09 14.05 5.79
C ARG A 191 -1.05 13.89 6.78
N ASP A 192 -1.73 12.74 6.78
CA ASP A 192 -2.68 12.44 7.83
C ASP A 192 -1.96 12.45 9.17
N ALA A 193 -2.36 13.35 10.06
CA ALA A 193 -1.72 13.55 11.36
C ALA A 193 -1.69 12.29 12.24
N GLU A 194 -2.48 11.27 11.90
CA GLU A 194 -2.58 10.02 12.66
C GLU A 194 -1.57 8.95 12.22
N GLN A 195 -0.87 9.10 11.09
CA GLN A 195 0.17 8.14 10.67
C GLN A 195 1.49 8.42 11.40
N ARG A 196 2.10 7.36 11.94
CA ARG A 196 3.38 7.46 12.65
C ARG A 196 4.54 7.48 11.65
N SER A 197 5.56 8.27 11.98
CA SER A 197 6.86 8.19 11.34
C SER A 197 7.75 7.21 12.10
N PHE A 198 8.71 6.62 11.40
CA PHE A 198 9.67 5.68 11.96
C PHE A 198 11.09 6.16 11.71
N PHE A 199 11.99 5.82 12.62
CA PHE A 199 13.40 6.18 12.56
C PHE A 199 14.24 4.97 12.93
N ALA A 200 15.37 4.76 12.30
CA ALA A 200 16.36 3.73 12.65
C ALA A 200 17.71 4.40 12.84
N ASN A 201 18.40 4.06 13.94
CA ASN A 201 19.76 4.52 14.20
C ASN A 201 20.80 3.48 13.72
N HIS A 202 22.07 3.82 13.88
CA HIS A 202 23.20 2.99 13.46
C HIS A 202 23.31 1.64 14.18
N GLU A 203 22.69 1.50 15.35
CA GLU A 203 22.60 0.24 16.11
C GLU A 203 21.47 -0.67 15.59
N GLY A 204 20.69 -0.21 14.61
CA GLY A 204 19.52 -0.93 14.10
C GLY A 204 18.29 -0.85 15.01
N VAL A 205 18.32 -0.01 16.05
CA VAL A 205 17.17 0.25 16.92
C VAL A 205 16.18 1.13 16.17
N ILE A 206 14.92 0.67 16.11
CA ILE A 206 13.83 1.39 15.44
C ILE A 206 12.99 2.13 16.47
N TYR A 207 12.70 3.40 16.18
CA TYR A 207 11.89 4.30 16.97
C TYR A 207 10.63 4.70 16.21
N TYR A 208 9.59 5.10 16.93
CA TYR A 208 8.37 5.66 16.35
C TYR A 208 8.03 7.03 16.95
N SER A 209 7.36 7.86 16.15
CA SER A 209 6.82 9.13 16.59
C SER A 209 5.46 8.95 17.27
N GLN A 210 5.14 9.82 18.24
CA GLN A 210 3.77 9.90 18.77
C GLN A 210 2.79 10.35 17.66
N PRO A 211 1.53 9.87 17.68
CA PRO A 211 0.49 10.36 16.78
C PRO A 211 0.30 11.88 16.92
N GLY A 212 -0.03 12.57 15.82
CA GLY A 212 -0.26 14.01 15.79
C GLY A 212 1.00 14.87 15.68
N ARG A 213 2.20 14.26 15.77
CA ARG A 213 3.45 14.98 15.58
C ARG A 213 3.73 15.17 14.08
N PRO A 214 4.23 16.35 13.65
CA PRO A 214 4.71 16.50 12.29
C PRO A 214 5.83 15.49 11.98
N PRO A 215 5.96 15.03 10.73
CA PRO A 215 7.08 14.19 10.32
C PRO A 215 8.40 14.89 10.63
N MET A 216 9.34 14.16 11.23
CA MET A 216 10.65 14.70 11.60
C MET A 216 11.42 15.15 10.37
N CYS A 217 11.95 16.37 10.38
CA CYS A 217 12.85 16.87 9.35
C CYS A 217 14.20 16.12 9.42
N PRO A 218 14.91 15.86 8.30
CA PRO A 218 16.28 15.35 8.35
C PRO A 218 17.20 16.24 9.22
N CYS A 219 16.90 17.53 9.27
CA CYS A 219 17.62 18.53 10.06
C CYS A 219 17.45 18.39 11.59
N GLU A 220 16.52 17.56 12.06
CA GLU A 220 16.31 17.28 13.50
C GLU A 220 17.11 16.06 13.98
N VAL A 221 17.79 15.34 13.07
CA VAL A 221 18.62 14.19 13.43
C VAL A 221 19.92 14.71 14.05
N GLY A 222 20.29 14.17 15.22
CA GLY A 222 21.53 14.53 15.88
C GLY A 222 22.77 14.19 15.04
N PRO A 223 23.93 14.79 15.30
CA PRO A 223 25.14 14.58 14.51
C PRO A 223 25.57 13.10 14.45
N ASN A 224 25.26 12.31 15.49
CA ASN A 224 25.59 10.89 15.57
C ASN A 224 24.48 9.96 15.04
N GLY A 225 23.47 10.49 14.34
CA GLY A 225 22.32 9.70 13.88
C GLY A 225 21.34 9.34 15.00
N GLU A 226 21.30 10.15 16.06
CA GLU A 226 20.37 9.99 17.18
C GLU A 226 19.02 10.64 16.86
N PRO A 227 17.89 10.00 17.20
CA PRO A 227 16.60 10.66 17.10
C PRO A 227 16.44 11.72 18.20
N ALA A 228 15.49 12.65 18.01
CA ALA A 228 15.10 13.56 19.08
C ALA A 228 14.56 12.80 20.31
N ALA A 229 14.78 13.32 21.52
CA ALA A 229 14.43 12.65 22.79
C ALA A 229 12.96 12.25 22.97
N SER A 230 12.05 12.81 22.17
CA SER A 230 10.62 12.52 22.17
C SER A 230 10.22 11.30 21.33
N TRP A 231 11.19 10.60 20.73
CA TRP A 231 10.97 9.34 20.02
C TRP A 231 11.07 8.15 20.96
N THR A 232 10.25 7.13 20.74
CA THR A 232 10.19 5.95 21.60
C THR A 232 10.72 4.72 20.86
N PRO A 233 11.66 3.94 21.43
CA PRO A 233 12.16 2.73 20.81
C PRO A 233 11.07 1.64 20.74
N ILE A 234 11.07 0.84 19.68
CA ILE A 234 10.19 -0.31 19.52
C ILE A 234 10.86 -1.54 20.14
N GLY A 235 10.19 -2.17 21.11
CA GLY A 235 10.59 -3.47 21.65
C GLY A 235 11.57 -3.45 22.84
N GLN A 236 11.68 -2.32 23.54
CA GLN A 236 12.30 -2.27 24.87
C GLN A 236 11.26 -2.37 25.99
#